data_AF-A0A378F8J8-F1
#
_entry.id   AF-A0A378F8J8-F1
#
_cell.length_a   1.000
_cell.length_b   1.000
_cell.length_c   1.000
_cell.angle_alpha   90.00
_cell.angle_beta   90.00
_cell.angle_gamma   90.00
#
_symmetry.space_group_name_H-M   'P 1'
#
loop_
_entity.id
_entity.type
_entity.pdbx_description
1 polymer ?
#
loop_
_entity_poly.entity_id
_entity_poly.type
_entity_poly.pdbx_seq_one_letter_code
_entity_poly.pdbx_strand_id
1 'polypeptide(L)' 'MVTFHTNHGDIVIKTFDDKAPETVKNFLDYCREGFYDNTIFHRVINGFMIQGGGFEPA' A
#
# COMPACT_ATOMS: atom_id res chain seq x y z
N MET A 1 2.61 -12.03 3.74
CA MET A 1 2.55 -10.76 4.50
C MET A 1 3.32 -9.72 3.72
N VAL A 2 2.85 -8.48 3.73
CA VAL A 2 3.50 -7.33 3.10
C VAL A 2 3.78 -6.30 4.19
N THR A 3 4.95 -5.69 4.20
CA THR A 3 5.29 -4.62 5.13
C THR A 3 5.46 -3.33 4.34
N PHE A 4 4.71 -2.29 4.70
CA PHE A 4 4.98 -0.94 4.20
C PHE A 4 6.00 -0.28 5.10
N HIS A 5 7.18 -0.02 4.54
CA HIS A 5 8.22 0.76 5.20
C HIS A 5 7.97 2.25 4.95
N THR A 6 7.36 2.92 5.91
CA THR A 6 7.05 4.36 5.79
C THR A 6 8.06 5.18 6.60
N ASN A 7 8.15 6.48 6.31
CA ASN A 7 8.94 7.41 7.12
C ASN A 7 8.38 7.66 8.55
N HIS A 8 7.23 7.07 8.90
CA HIS A 8 6.63 7.12 10.24
C HIS A 8 6.61 5.73 10.92
N GLY A 9 7.29 4.74 10.34
CA GLY A 9 7.38 3.38 10.85
C GLY A 9 6.72 2.33 9.94
N ASP A 10 6.79 1.08 10.39
CA ASP A 10 6.36 -0.08 9.60
C ASP A 10 4.87 -0.39 9.81
N ILE A 11 4.18 -0.68 8.71
CA ILE A 11 2.79 -1.18 8.72
C ILE A 11 2.78 -2.58 8.12
N VAL A 12 2.49 -3.59 8.94
CA VAL A 12 2.43 -4.99 8.50
C VAL A 12 1.01 -5.36 8.09
N ILE A 13 0.83 -5.81 6.85
CA ILE A 13 -0.45 -6.14 6.24
C ILE A 13 -0.52 -7.63 5.88
N LYS A 14 -1.67 -8.24 6.20
CA LYS A 14 -2.05 -9.57 5.73
C LYS A 14 -3.06 -9.43 4.60
N THR A 15 -2.80 -10.11 3.48
CA THR A 15 -3.72 -10.25 2.35
C THR A 15 -4.70 -11.40 2.58
N PHE A 16 -5.83 -11.36 1.87
CA PHE A 16 -6.85 -12.42 1.85
C PHE A 16 -6.96 -13.01 0.45
N ASP A 17 -5.92 -13.73 0.05
CA ASP A 17 -5.70 -14.32 -1.26
C ASP A 17 -6.87 -15.23 -1.70
N ASP A 18 -7.51 -15.90 -0.73
CA ASP A 18 -8.67 -16.77 -0.92
C ASP A 18 -9.96 -16.01 -1.27
N LYS A 19 -10.09 -14.75 -0.81
CA LYS A 19 -11.32 -13.96 -0.96
C LYS A 19 -11.28 -12.99 -2.14
N ALA A 20 -10.10 -12.48 -2.47
CA ALA A 20 -9.92 -11.49 -3.53
C ALA A 20 -8.67 -11.81 -4.38
N PRO A 21 -8.63 -12.97 -5.06
CA PRO A 21 -7.41 -13.49 -5.68
C PRO A 21 -6.82 -12.53 -6.70
N GLU A 22 -7.62 -11.97 -7.61
CA GLU A 22 -7.12 -11.05 -8.63
C GLU A 22 -6.67 -9.70 -8.06
N THR A 23 -7.39 -9.18 -7.05
CA THR A 23 -7.00 -7.94 -6.38
C THR A 23 -5.69 -8.12 -5.62
N VAL A 24 -5.53 -9.23 -4.93
CA VAL A 24 -4.30 -9.55 -4.20
C VAL A 24 -3.15 -9.76 -5.16
N LYS A 25 -3.36 -10.51 -6.25
CA LYS A 25 -2.34 -10.70 -7.29
C LYS A 25 -1.86 -9.35 -7.84
N ASN A 26 -2.79 -8.51 -8.30
CA ASN A 26 -2.48 -7.18 -8.81
C ASN A 26 -1.71 -6.32 -7.78
N PHE A 27 -2.15 -6.29 -6.52
CA PHE A 27 -1.45 -5.57 -5.46
C PHE A 27 -0.03 -6.09 -5.21
N LEU A 28 0.15 -7.42 -5.14
CA LEU A 28 1.47 -8.02 -4.94
C LEU A 28 2.41 -7.81 -6.13
N ASP A 29 1.89 -7.78 -7.35
CA ASP A 29 2.68 -7.53 -8.55
C ASP A 29 3.22 -6.09 -8.52
N TYR A 30 2.39 -5.08 -8.22
CA TYR A 30 2.86 -3.71 -7.98
C TYR A 30 3.91 -3.61 -6.86
N CYS A 31 3.73 -4.35 -5.75
CA CYS A 31 4.74 -4.39 -4.68
C CYS A 31 6.07 -4.98 -5.15
N ARG A 32 6.05 -6.08 -5.90
CA ARG A 32 7.27 -6.78 -6.37
C ARG A 32 8.01 -5.99 -7.43
N GLU A 33 7.29 -5.21 -8.23
CA GLU A 33 7.85 -4.31 -9.24
C GLU A 33 8.41 -3.01 -8.63
N GLY A 34 8.27 -2.79 -7.32
CA GLY A 34 8.70 -1.57 -6.65
C GLY A 34 7.82 -0.36 -6.97
N PHE A 35 6.63 -0.55 -7.54
CA PHE A 35 5.76 0.53 -8.00
C PHE A 35 5.32 1.46 -6.86
N TYR A 36 5.12 0.92 -5.66
CA TYR A 36 4.72 1.71 -4.49
C TYR A 36 5.90 2.37 -3.76
N ASP A 37 7.14 2.07 -4.16
CA ASP A 37 8.31 2.66 -3.55
C ASP A 37 8.30 4.17 -3.79
N ASN A 38 8.69 4.93 -2.76
CA ASN A 38 8.68 6.40 -2.76
C ASN A 38 7.27 7.04 -2.95
N THR A 39 6.18 6.27 -2.98
CA THR A 39 4.83 6.86 -3.03
C THR A 39 4.40 7.45 -1.69
N ILE A 40 3.50 8.44 -1.73
CA ILE A 40 3.00 9.13 -0.53
C ILE A 40 1.56 8.75 -0.17
N PHE A 41 1.20 8.93 1.12
CA PHE A 41 -0.19 9.04 1.56
C PHE A 41 -0.73 10.43 1.23
N HIS A 42 -1.21 10.61 0.00
CA HIS A 42 -1.66 11.91 -0.53
C HIS A 42 -3.01 12.37 0.04
N ARG A 43 -3.78 11.50 0.71
CA ARG A 43 -5.06 11.85 1.31
C ARG A 43 -5.20 11.24 2.69
N VAL A 44 -5.31 12.09 3.70
CA VAL A 44 -5.47 11.73 5.12
C VAL A 44 -6.69 12.47 5.66
N ILE A 45 -7.72 11.73 6.07
CA ILE A 45 -8.94 12.29 6.67
C ILE A 45 -9.08 11.71 8.07
N ASN A 46 -8.92 12.57 9.07
CA ASN A 46 -8.99 12.18 10.47
C ASN A 46 -10.37 11.58 10.82
N GLY A 47 -10.36 10.51 11.63
CA GLY A 47 -11.57 9.76 11.98
C GLY A 47 -12.17 8.93 10.83
N PHE A 48 -11.52 8.86 9.66
CA PHE A 48 -12.00 8.10 8.51
C PHE A 48 -10.94 7.16 7.92
N MET A 49 -9.99 7.68 7.13
CA MET A 49 -9.02 6.84 6.43
C MET A 49 -7.79 7.60 5.94
N ILE A 50 -6.79 6.81 5.51
CA ILE A 50 -5.64 7.25 4.74
C ILE A 50 -5.60 6.53 3.39
N GLN A 51 -5.19 7.23 2.34
CA GLN A 51 -5.11 6.72 0.97
C GLN A 51 -3.76 7.12 0.35
N GLY A 52 -3.14 6.16 -0.35
CA GLY A 52 -1.81 6.29 -0.96
C GLY A 52 -1.68 5.47 -2.25
N GLY A 53 -0.45 5.27 -2.71
CA GLY A 53 -0.13 4.35 -3.81
C GLY A 53 -0.44 4.87 -5.23
N GLY A 54 -0.44 6.19 -5.44
CA GLY A 54 -0.71 6.78 -6.77
C GLY A 54 0.01 8.10 -7.07
N PHE A 55 0.81 8.62 -6.14
CA PHE A 55 1.54 9.88 -6.29
C PHE A 55 2.89 9.79 -5.59
N GLU A 56 3.89 10.47 -6.15
CA GLU A 56 5.21 10.69 -5.56
C GLU A 56 5.28 12.08 -4.89
N PRO A 57 6.26 12.35 -4.01
CA PRO A 57 6.56 13.69 -3.53
C PRO A 57 6.87 14.62 -4.70
N ALA A 58 6.44 15.88 -4.59
CA ALA A 58 6.79 16.94 -5.54
C ALA A 58 8.23 17.44 -5.32
#